data_AF-A0A0C9USY0-F1
#
_entry.id   AF-A0A0C9USY0-F1
#
_cell.length_a   1.000
_cell.length_b   1.000
_cell.length_c   1.000
_cell.angle_alpha   90.00
_cell.angle_beta   90.00
_cell.angle_gamma   90.00
#
_symmetry.space_group_name_H-M   'P 1'
#
loop_
_entity.id
_entity.type
_entity.pdbx_description
1 polymer ?
#
loop_
_entity_poly.entity_id
_entity_poly.type
_entity_poly.pdbx_seq_one_letter_code
_entity_poly.pdbx_strand_id
1 'polypeptide(L)'
;GTKAHCLLDSGCEGIMISSDSVRANKLAKFELEKPVILQLACMGSKSTVQYGLTAKILLGKEKYEEYFDIANVNYYNIILGTPFLLRFEILLDFKNNCVQMVSPSVVATYGSSKPGSRRTKQHIYGVQSRISLNESDIPALREAWQNRYADIFGDIPLELPPFREVNHEIKLVDPSKVIRYRTPRCPEALKEQLIDKINQYITARWWRQMSTQQAVPMLCLPK
;
A
#
# COMPACT_ATOMS: atom_id res chain seq x y z
N GLY A 1 16.41 16.47 23.93
CA GLY A 1 16.10 15.38 22.98
C GLY A 1 16.92 15.60 21.73
N THR A 2 17.18 14.54 20.98
CA THR A 2 17.95 14.59 19.72
C THR A 2 17.01 14.83 18.55
N LYS A 3 17.39 15.70 17.61
CA LYS A 3 16.61 15.89 16.37
C LYS A 3 16.73 14.63 15.52
N ALA A 4 15.62 14.20 14.92
CA ALA A 4 15.55 13.03 14.07
C ALA A 4 14.99 13.42 12.70
N HIS A 5 15.62 12.94 11.63
CA HIS A 5 15.08 13.04 10.28
C HIS A 5 13.96 12.01 10.12
N CYS A 6 12.77 12.48 9.80
CA CYS A 6 11.54 11.70 9.88
C CYS A 6 10.84 11.65 8.52
N LEU A 7 10.43 10.46 8.09
CA LEU A 7 9.55 10.25 6.95
C LEU A 7 8.10 10.10 7.44
N LEU A 8 7.17 10.80 6.79
CA LEU A 8 5.73 10.56 6.93
C LEU A 8 5.31 9.64 5.77
N ASP A 9 4.89 8.41 6.06
CA ASP A 9 4.64 7.40 5.04
C ASP A 9 3.22 6.82 5.18
N SER A 10 2.29 7.29 4.34
CA SER A 10 0.92 6.78 4.31
C SER A 10 0.78 5.38 3.73
N GLY A 11 1.86 4.79 3.18
CA GLY A 11 1.90 3.41 2.70
C GLY A 11 2.52 2.44 3.71
N CYS A 12 3.01 2.93 4.86
CA CYS A 12 3.65 2.11 5.87
C CYS A 12 2.68 1.78 7.01
N GLU A 13 2.52 0.50 7.33
CA GLU A 13 1.63 0.05 8.41
C GLU A 13 2.28 0.11 9.81
N GLY A 14 3.58 0.40 9.89
CA GLY A 14 4.34 0.45 11.14
C GLY A 14 4.89 1.83 11.48
N ILE A 15 5.25 2.02 12.75
CA ILE A 15 6.03 3.16 13.23
C ILE A 15 7.43 2.64 13.53
N MET A 16 8.44 3.14 12.82
CA MET A 16 9.78 2.55 12.86
C MET A 16 10.84 3.54 13.30
N ILE A 17 11.86 3.03 13.97
CA ILE A 17 13.09 3.74 14.28
C ILE A 17 14.30 2.96 13.77
N SER A 18 15.24 3.67 13.15
CA SER A 18 16.50 3.07 12.68
C SER A 18 17.31 2.51 13.84
N SER A 19 17.86 1.31 13.66
CA SER A 19 18.80 0.68 14.60
C SER A 19 19.98 1.59 14.96
N ASP A 20 20.47 2.39 14.00
CA ASP A 20 21.53 3.37 14.22
C ASP A 20 21.11 4.50 15.16
N SER A 21 19.86 5.00 15.05
CA SER A 21 19.35 6.03 15.95
C SER A 21 19.16 5.49 17.37
N VAL A 22 18.72 4.23 17.50
CA VAL A 22 18.64 3.55 18.81
C VAL A 22 20.02 3.48 19.47
N ARG A 23 21.03 3.05 18.71
CA ARG A 23 22.42 2.92 19.20
C ARG A 23 23.02 4.28 19.56
N ALA A 24 22.89 5.27 18.69
CA ALA A 24 23.45 6.61 18.90
C ALA A 24 22.86 7.30 20.14
N ASN A 25 21.57 7.10 20.42
CA ASN A 25 20.88 7.71 21.54
C ASN A 25 20.81 6.82 22.79
N LYS A 26 21.41 5.62 22.75
CA LYS A 26 21.41 4.64 23.86
C LYS A 26 20.00 4.36 24.39
N LEU A 27 19.02 4.24 23.48
CA LEU A 27 17.63 3.99 23.84
C LEU A 27 17.46 2.54 24.31
N ALA A 28 16.75 2.37 25.43
CA ALA A 28 16.39 1.04 25.92
C ALA A 28 15.42 0.38 24.92
N LYS A 29 15.69 -0.88 24.61
CA LYS A 29 14.89 -1.71 23.69
C LYS A 29 14.55 -3.02 24.37
N PHE A 30 13.46 -3.64 23.92
CA PHE A 30 13.04 -4.97 24.36
C PHE A 30 12.85 -5.89 23.16
N GLU A 31 13.01 -7.19 23.41
CA GLU A 31 12.79 -8.22 22.41
C GLU A 31 11.30 -8.51 22.27
N LEU A 32 10.84 -8.68 21.03
CA LEU A 32 9.45 -9.02 20.75
C LEU A 32 9.24 -10.52 20.92
N GLU A 33 8.13 -10.92 21.54
CA GLU A 33 7.77 -12.33 21.69
C GLU A 33 7.62 -13.03 20.34
N LYS A 34 7.11 -12.31 19.34
CA LYS A 34 6.95 -12.79 17.96
C LYS A 34 7.60 -11.79 17.01
N PRO A 35 8.63 -12.20 16.24
CA PRO A 35 9.22 -11.35 15.24
C PRO A 35 8.21 -10.95 14.15
N VAL A 36 8.22 -9.68 13.75
CA VAL A 36 7.33 -9.14 12.71
C VAL A 36 8.09 -9.10 11.38
N ILE A 37 7.53 -9.72 10.33
CA ILE A 37 8.13 -9.71 9.00
C ILE A 37 7.74 -8.41 8.29
N LEU A 38 8.71 -7.57 7.95
CA LEU A 38 8.50 -6.39 7.11
C LEU A 38 8.57 -6.80 5.64
N GLN A 39 7.46 -6.66 4.93
CA GLN A 39 7.36 -7.10 3.55
C GLN A 39 8.00 -6.11 2.56
N LEU A 40 8.08 -4.81 2.89
CA LEU A 40 8.64 -3.75 2.05
C LEU A 40 9.25 -2.63 2.94
N ALA A 41 10.23 -1.88 2.42
CA ALA A 41 10.96 -0.75 3.03
C ALA A 41 12.30 -1.02 3.78
N CYS A 42 12.96 -2.17 3.60
CA CYS A 42 14.32 -2.40 4.13
C CYS A 42 15.25 -2.95 3.04
N MET A 43 16.52 -2.57 3.05
CA MET A 43 17.51 -3.16 2.14
C MET A 43 17.81 -4.60 2.55
N GLY A 44 17.71 -5.53 1.60
CA GLY A 44 17.87 -6.96 1.83
C GLY A 44 16.52 -7.68 1.92
N SER A 45 16.44 -8.84 1.27
CA SER A 45 15.26 -9.69 1.25
C SER A 45 14.74 -9.96 2.67
N LYS A 46 13.48 -9.58 2.94
CA LYS A 46 12.74 -9.84 4.19
C LYS A 46 13.51 -9.39 5.44
N SER A 47 13.28 -8.15 5.87
CA SER A 47 13.75 -7.71 7.19
C SER A 47 12.74 -8.11 8.26
N THR A 48 13.22 -8.74 9.33
CA THR A 48 12.39 -9.13 10.46
C THR A 48 12.67 -8.19 11.62
N VAL A 49 11.63 -7.52 12.14
CA VAL A 49 11.70 -6.76 13.39
C VAL A 49 11.66 -7.73 14.54
N GLN A 50 12.74 -7.73 15.33
CA GLN A 50 12.89 -8.56 16.52
C GLN A 50 12.84 -7.75 17.81
N TYR A 51 12.94 -6.43 17.71
CA TYR A 51 13.01 -5.54 18.85
C TYR A 51 12.06 -4.36 18.69
N GLY A 52 11.46 -3.95 19.80
CA GLY A 52 10.68 -2.72 19.92
C GLY A 52 11.29 -1.80 20.97
N LEU A 53 10.84 -0.54 20.98
CA LEU A 53 11.09 0.38 22.07
C LEU A 53 9.92 1.35 22.25
N THR A 54 9.80 1.91 23.44
CA THR A 54 8.90 3.03 23.72
C THR A 54 9.74 4.26 24.04
N ALA A 55 9.51 5.36 23.32
CA ALA A 55 10.25 6.60 23.51
C ALA A 55 9.33 7.81 23.50
N LYS A 56 9.75 8.87 24.21
CA LYS A 56 9.06 10.17 24.17
C LYS A 56 9.55 10.99 22.99
N ILE A 57 8.64 11.27 22.06
CA ILE A 57 8.88 12.20 20.96
C ILE A 57 8.36 13.59 21.31
N LEU A 58 9.09 14.62 20.88
CA LEU A 58 8.65 16.02 20.95
C LEU A 58 8.21 16.42 19.55
N LEU A 59 6.94 16.77 19.40
CA LEU A 59 6.35 17.11 18.12
C LEU A 59 5.62 18.45 18.26
N GLY A 60 6.10 19.46 17.52
CA GLY A 60 5.73 20.84 17.80
C GLY A 60 6.17 21.26 19.21
N LYS A 61 5.19 21.49 20.09
CA LYS A 61 5.42 21.88 21.50
C LYS A 61 5.03 20.79 22.50
N GLU A 62 4.44 19.70 22.04
CA GLU A 62 3.87 18.65 22.87
C GLU A 62 4.74 17.39 22.84
N LYS A 63 4.73 16.65 23.96
CA LYS A 63 5.46 15.40 24.12
C LYS A 63 4.50 14.24 24.09
N TYR A 64 4.81 13.23 23.29
CA TYR A 64 4.02 12.01 23.16
C TYR A 64 4.91 10.81 23.45
N GLU A 65 4.37 9.84 24.17
CA GLU A 65 4.99 8.53 24.32
C GLU A 65 4.51 7.64 23.18
N GLU A 66 5.46 7.10 22.42
CA GLU A 66 5.18 6.36 21.21
C GLU A 66 6.01 5.08 21.15
N TYR A 67 5.40 4.03 20.61
CA TYR A 67 6.05 2.76 20.36
C TYR A 67 6.69 2.75 18.97
N PHE A 68 7.89 2.17 18.87
CA PHE A 68 8.63 2.03 17.64
C PHE A 68 9.12 0.60 17.45
N ASP A 69 8.91 0.07 16.26
CA ASP A 69 9.59 -1.09 15.74
C ASP A 69 11.03 -0.71 15.36
N ILE A 70 12.00 -1.51 15.78
CA ILE A 70 13.40 -1.28 15.43
C ILE A 70 13.70 -1.98 14.11
N ALA A 71 13.88 -1.20 13.06
CA ALA A 71 14.12 -1.69 11.71
C ALA A 71 15.41 -1.11 11.11
N ASN A 72 15.97 -1.80 10.11
CA ASN A 72 17.08 -1.29 9.32
C ASN A 72 16.57 -0.38 8.19
N VAL A 73 16.03 0.78 8.58
CA VAL A 73 15.53 1.79 7.65
C VAL A 73 16.68 2.68 7.16
N ASN A 74 16.71 2.95 5.85
CA ASN A 74 17.76 3.74 5.20
C ASN A 74 17.31 5.21 5.06
N TYR A 75 18.26 6.15 5.07
CA TYR A 75 18.08 7.61 4.90
C TYR A 75 17.29 8.38 5.97
N TYR A 76 16.44 7.70 6.75
CA TYR A 76 15.62 8.31 7.80
C TYR A 76 15.95 7.72 9.16
N ASN A 77 15.87 8.56 10.19
CA ASN A 77 16.00 8.11 11.57
C ASN A 77 14.72 7.44 12.05
N ILE A 78 13.56 7.95 11.59
CA ILE A 78 12.21 7.52 11.98
C ILE A 78 11.31 7.47 10.74
N ILE A 79 10.44 6.48 10.66
CA ILE A 79 9.31 6.43 9.73
C ILE A 79 8.01 6.42 10.54
N LEU A 80 7.14 7.40 10.29
CA LEU A 80 5.81 7.47 10.90
C LEU A 80 4.79 6.99 9.87
N GLY A 81 4.35 5.75 10.06
CA GLY A 81 3.38 5.11 9.20
C GLY A 81 1.93 5.56 9.46
N THR A 82 1.02 4.97 8.71
CA THR A 82 -0.43 5.20 8.75
C THR A 82 -1.03 5.17 10.15
N PRO A 83 -0.67 4.27 11.09
CA PRO A 83 -1.22 4.32 12.45
C PRO A 83 -0.95 5.65 13.16
N PHE A 84 0.25 6.20 12.99
CA PHE A 84 0.63 7.50 13.54
C PHE A 84 -0.15 8.63 12.85
N LEU A 85 -0.17 8.61 11.51
CA LEU A 85 -0.83 9.65 10.71
C LEU A 85 -2.32 9.75 11.02
N LEU A 86 -3.00 8.61 11.19
CA LEU A 86 -4.41 8.56 11.57
C LEU A 86 -4.65 9.04 13.01
N ARG A 87 -3.81 8.61 13.97
CA ARG A 87 -3.94 8.98 15.39
C ARG A 87 -3.86 10.49 15.60
N PHE A 88 -2.98 11.15 14.84
CA PHE A 88 -2.74 12.59 14.92
C PHE A 88 -3.47 13.40 13.84
N GLU A 89 -4.38 12.76 13.09
CA GLU A 89 -5.17 13.34 12.00
C GLU A 89 -4.29 14.22 11.08
N ILE A 90 -3.16 13.66 10.67
CA ILE A 90 -2.15 14.36 9.88
C ILE A 90 -2.70 14.63 8.48
N LEU A 91 -2.66 15.90 8.08
CA LEU A 91 -2.98 16.32 6.72
C LEU A 91 -1.69 16.73 6.00
N LEU A 92 -1.37 16.01 4.94
CA LEU A 92 -0.25 16.29 4.04
C LEU A 92 -0.74 17.19 2.91
N ASP A 93 -0.39 18.47 2.96
CA ASP A 93 -0.72 19.44 1.92
C ASP A 93 0.49 19.64 1.00
N PHE A 94 0.50 18.89 -0.09
CA PHE A 94 1.56 18.96 -1.11
C PHE A 94 1.55 20.28 -1.88
N LYS A 95 0.39 20.94 -2.01
CA LYS A 95 0.29 22.21 -2.74
C LYS A 95 1.01 23.33 -1.99
N ASN A 96 0.83 23.37 -0.68
CA ASN A 96 1.45 24.38 0.20
C ASN A 96 2.74 23.88 0.86
N ASN A 97 3.17 22.66 0.55
CA ASN A 97 4.33 21.98 1.14
C ASN A 97 4.32 22.04 2.68
N CYS A 98 3.17 21.78 3.29
CA CYS A 98 2.99 21.86 4.73
C CYS A 98 2.33 20.61 5.30
N VAL A 99 2.69 20.29 6.53
CA VAL A 99 2.07 19.22 7.32
C VAL A 99 1.22 19.88 8.39
N GLN A 100 -0.06 19.55 8.41
CA GLN A 100 -0.98 20.00 9.45
C GLN A 100 -1.29 18.83 10.38
N MET A 101 -1.45 19.15 11.65
CA MET A 101 -1.68 18.18 12.71
C MET A 101 -2.79 18.69 13.61
N VAL A 102 -3.76 17.83 13.87
CA VAL A 102 -4.75 18.08 14.91
C VAL A 102 -4.25 17.34 16.14
N SER A 103 -3.76 18.07 17.15
CA SER A 103 -3.35 17.44 18.40
C SER A 103 -4.55 16.65 18.95
N PRO A 104 -4.39 15.34 19.25
CA PRO A 104 -5.45 14.60 19.90
C PRO A 104 -5.68 15.23 21.26
N SER A 105 -6.78 15.99 21.39
CA SER A 105 -7.21 16.49 22.69
C SER A 105 -7.36 15.27 23.60
N VAL A 106 -6.65 15.28 24.72
CA VAL A 106 -6.71 14.25 25.75
C VAL A 106 -8.17 13.91 26.04
N VAL A 107 -8.58 12.71 25.62
CA VAL A 107 -9.70 11.87 26.06
C VAL A 107 -11.06 12.59 26.21
N ALA A 108 -11.97 12.38 25.25
CA ALA A 108 -13.41 12.35 25.56
C ALA A 108 -13.82 10.89 25.77
N THR A 109 -13.56 10.39 26.98
CA THR A 109 -14.35 9.31 27.58
C THR A 109 -15.82 9.71 27.55
N TYR A 110 -16.69 8.75 27.24
CA TYR A 110 -18.13 8.90 27.38
C TYR A 110 -18.51 9.53 28.73
N GLY A 111 -19.30 10.60 28.68
CA GLY A 111 -20.02 11.16 29.83
C GLY A 111 -19.38 12.38 30.50
N SER A 112 -20.18 13.45 30.55
CA SER A 112 -20.15 14.58 31.50
C SER A 112 -19.42 15.88 31.11
N SER A 113 -20.24 16.90 30.80
CA SER A 113 -20.13 18.36 31.04
C SER A 113 -18.85 19.18 30.77
N LYS A 114 -19.02 20.28 30.00
CA LYS A 114 -18.11 21.43 29.73
C LYS A 114 -17.86 22.32 31.00
N PRO A 115 -17.10 23.47 30.98
CA PRO A 115 -16.31 24.13 29.91
C PRO A 115 -14.93 24.73 30.29
N GLY A 116 -14.10 25.02 29.28
CA GLY A 116 -13.35 26.29 29.17
C GLY A 116 -11.81 26.27 29.19
N SER A 117 -11.17 26.55 28.04
CA SER A 117 -10.13 27.61 27.93
C SER A 117 -9.60 27.76 26.48
N ARG A 118 -9.72 29.00 25.98
CA ARG A 118 -8.93 29.75 24.98
C ARG A 118 -8.50 29.08 23.66
N ARG A 119 -9.28 29.44 22.63
CA ARG A 119 -9.01 29.35 21.19
C ARG A 119 -7.69 30.03 20.78
N THR A 120 -6.87 29.30 20.03
CA THR A 120 -6.01 29.85 18.97
C THR A 120 -6.53 29.30 17.62
N LYS A 121 -6.81 30.21 16.66
CA LYS A 121 -7.42 29.95 15.33
C LYS A 121 -6.55 28.94 14.54
N GLN A 122 -6.94 27.69 14.27
CA GLN A 122 -7.96 27.13 13.35
C GLN A 122 -7.79 27.48 11.86
N HIS A 123 -7.35 26.50 11.07
CA HIS A 123 -7.96 26.16 9.78
C HIS A 123 -8.63 24.79 9.94
N ILE A 124 -9.95 24.76 9.76
CA ILE A 124 -10.79 23.56 9.77
C ILE A 124 -11.12 23.24 8.32
N TYR A 125 -10.81 22.03 7.86
CA TYR A 125 -11.45 21.46 6.68
C TYR A 125 -11.83 20.00 6.94
N GLY A 126 -13.13 19.71 6.91
CA GLY A 126 -13.69 18.39 6.61
C GLY A 126 -13.80 17.38 7.74
N VAL A 127 -14.74 17.59 8.66
CA VAL A 127 -15.37 16.47 9.38
C VAL A 127 -16.23 15.70 8.38
N GLN A 128 -15.76 14.57 7.87
CA GLN A 128 -16.69 13.49 7.55
C GLN A 128 -16.89 12.70 8.83
N SER A 129 -18.12 12.74 9.33
CA SER A 129 -18.59 11.89 10.44
C SER A 129 -17.98 10.50 10.31
N ARG A 130 -17.28 10.04 11.36
CA ARG A 130 -16.91 8.63 11.48
C ARG A 130 -18.21 7.84 11.46
N ILE A 131 -18.54 7.24 10.32
CA ILE A 131 -19.55 6.20 10.27
C ILE A 131 -18.98 5.10 11.15
N SER A 132 -19.62 4.81 12.28
CA SER A 132 -19.23 3.68 13.13
C SER A 132 -19.61 2.40 12.40
N LEU A 133 -18.76 1.98 11.47
CA LEU A 133 -18.93 0.75 10.73
C LEU A 133 -18.68 -0.43 11.66
N ASN A 134 -19.60 -1.38 11.65
CA ASN A 134 -19.49 -2.65 12.37
C ASN A 134 -19.35 -3.81 11.36
N GLU A 135 -19.05 -5.02 11.85
CA GLU A 135 -18.89 -6.18 10.95
C GLU A 135 -20.18 -6.51 10.17
N SER A 136 -21.35 -6.19 10.73
CA SER A 136 -22.63 -6.36 10.03
C SER A 136 -22.80 -5.42 8.82
N ASP A 137 -22.02 -4.35 8.71
CA ASP A 137 -22.04 -3.46 7.54
C ASP A 137 -21.20 -4.01 6.37
N ILE A 138 -20.30 -4.97 6.61
CA ILE A 138 -19.37 -5.51 5.60
C ILE A 138 -20.09 -6.04 4.36
N PRO A 139 -21.17 -6.85 4.47
CA PRO A 139 -21.88 -7.35 3.30
C PRO A 139 -22.46 -6.23 2.44
N ALA A 140 -23.11 -5.25 3.07
CA ALA A 140 -23.72 -4.12 2.38
C ALA A 140 -22.68 -3.21 1.71
N LEU A 141 -21.55 -2.95 2.40
CA LEU A 141 -20.44 -2.19 1.83
C LEU A 141 -19.79 -2.90 0.66
N ARG A 142 -19.60 -4.22 0.76
CA ARG A 142 -19.04 -5.05 -0.32
C ARG A 142 -19.93 -4.99 -1.55
N GLU A 143 -21.23 -5.19 -1.37
CA GLU A 143 -22.21 -5.11 -2.45
C GLU A 143 -22.22 -3.70 -3.08
N ALA A 144 -22.25 -2.65 -2.25
CA ALA A 144 -22.19 -1.28 -2.73
C ALA A 144 -20.91 -0.98 -3.53
N TRP A 145 -19.76 -1.51 -3.09
CA TRP A 145 -18.48 -1.38 -3.80
C TRP A 145 -18.47 -2.16 -5.11
N GLN A 146 -18.95 -3.40 -5.11
CA GLN A 146 -19.05 -4.22 -6.32
C GLN A 146 -19.97 -3.58 -7.35
N ASN A 147 -21.13 -3.06 -6.92
CA ASN A 147 -22.06 -2.35 -7.80
C ASN A 147 -21.49 -1.04 -8.32
N ARG A 148 -20.76 -0.29 -7.49
CA ARG A 148 -20.12 0.97 -7.88
C ARG A 148 -19.03 0.79 -8.93
N TYR A 149 -18.31 -0.32 -8.87
CA TYR A 149 -17.21 -0.65 -9.78
C TYR A 149 -17.54 -1.90 -10.61
N ALA A 150 -18.81 -2.04 -10.99
CA ALA A 150 -19.27 -3.19 -11.77
C ALA A 150 -18.55 -3.30 -13.12
N ASP A 151 -18.02 -2.20 -13.65
CA ASP A 151 -17.15 -2.17 -14.83
C ASP A 151 -15.79 -2.86 -14.63
N ILE A 152 -15.28 -2.89 -13.38
CA ILE A 152 -14.03 -3.55 -13.02
C ILE A 152 -14.26 -5.00 -12.60
N PHE A 153 -15.35 -5.27 -11.87
CA PHE A 153 -15.65 -6.59 -11.29
C PHE A 153 -16.56 -7.46 -12.16
N GLY A 154 -17.09 -6.92 -13.26
CA GLY A 154 -17.91 -7.66 -14.21
C GLY A 154 -17.12 -8.61 -15.11
N ASP A 155 -17.82 -9.25 -16.03
CA ASP A 155 -17.19 -10.06 -17.07
C ASP A 155 -16.27 -9.19 -17.94
N ILE A 156 -15.13 -9.77 -18.33
CA ILE A 156 -14.19 -9.07 -19.20
C ILE A 156 -14.87 -8.89 -20.57
N PRO A 157 -15.10 -7.64 -21.03
CA PRO A 157 -15.79 -7.40 -22.28
C PRO A 157 -14.97 -7.97 -23.43
N LEU A 158 -15.60 -8.73 -24.34
CA LEU A 158 -14.93 -9.41 -25.46
C LEU A 158 -14.54 -8.43 -26.59
N GLU A 159 -13.85 -7.35 -26.23
CA GLU A 159 -13.34 -6.34 -27.13
C GLU A 159 -11.98 -5.82 -26.63
N LEU A 160 -11.19 -5.23 -27.53
CA LEU A 160 -9.95 -4.60 -27.14
C LEU A 160 -10.25 -3.30 -26.38
N PRO A 161 -9.50 -2.98 -25.31
CA PRO A 161 -9.63 -1.69 -24.67
C PRO A 161 -9.32 -0.57 -25.68
N PRO A 162 -10.03 0.57 -25.60
CA PRO A 162 -9.78 1.70 -26.48
C PRO A 162 -8.36 2.26 -26.26
N PHE A 163 -7.79 2.84 -27.31
CA PHE A 163 -6.53 3.57 -27.19
C PHE A 163 -6.67 4.72 -26.18
N ARG A 164 -5.68 4.86 -25.30
CA ARG A 164 -5.61 5.94 -24.29
C ARG A 164 -4.77 7.11 -24.80
N GLU A 165 -4.82 8.25 -24.12
CA GLU A 165 -3.96 9.41 -24.42
C GLU A 165 -2.47 9.05 -24.40
N VAL A 166 -2.08 8.14 -23.50
CA VAL A 166 -0.75 7.54 -23.44
C VAL A 166 -0.86 6.03 -23.70
N ASN A 167 -0.42 5.58 -24.87
CA ASN A 167 -0.19 4.16 -25.15
C ASN A 167 1.32 3.92 -25.21
N HIS A 168 1.82 3.03 -24.37
CA HIS A 168 3.24 2.71 -24.34
C HIS A 168 3.54 1.66 -25.41
N GLU A 169 4.47 1.97 -26.31
CA GLU A 169 5.05 0.99 -27.23
C GLU A 169 6.29 0.36 -26.59
N ILE A 170 6.32 -0.97 -26.53
CA ILE A 170 7.51 -1.71 -26.09
C ILE A 170 8.43 -1.86 -27.30
N LYS A 171 9.44 -0.99 -27.39
CA LYS A 171 10.47 -1.09 -28.44
C LYS A 171 11.33 -2.33 -28.22
N LEU A 172 11.51 -3.14 -29.26
CA LEU A 172 12.44 -4.26 -29.24
C LEU A 172 13.88 -3.73 -29.20
N VAL A 173 14.72 -4.30 -28.34
CA VAL A 173 16.16 -3.96 -28.27
C VAL A 173 16.87 -4.30 -29.57
N ASP A 174 16.55 -5.45 -30.16
CA ASP A 174 17.03 -5.89 -31.46
C ASP A 174 15.86 -6.50 -32.25
N PRO A 175 15.31 -5.78 -33.25
CA PRO A 175 14.20 -6.25 -34.07
C PRO A 175 14.53 -7.48 -34.93
N SER A 176 15.82 -7.76 -35.17
CA SER A 176 16.28 -8.87 -36.00
C SER A 176 16.57 -10.16 -35.22
N LYS A 177 16.45 -10.10 -33.89
CA LYS A 177 16.83 -11.20 -33.01
C LYS A 177 15.90 -12.41 -33.14
N VAL A 178 16.44 -13.50 -33.69
CA VAL A 178 15.74 -14.80 -33.74
C VAL A 178 15.97 -15.58 -32.44
N ILE A 179 14.91 -15.75 -31.66
CA ILE A 179 14.86 -16.51 -30.40
C ILE A 179 14.48 -17.95 -30.70
N ARG A 180 15.33 -18.90 -30.29
CA ARG A 180 14.99 -20.34 -30.28
C ARG A 180 14.23 -20.66 -29.00
N TYR A 181 12.99 -21.11 -29.12
CA TYR A 181 12.17 -21.53 -27.97
C TYR A 181 11.76 -23.00 -28.08
N ARG A 182 11.48 -23.61 -26.93
CA ARG A 182 10.89 -24.94 -26.85
C ARG A 182 9.37 -24.80 -26.90
N THR A 183 8.72 -25.52 -27.81
CA THR A 183 7.26 -25.54 -27.89
C THR A 183 6.68 -26.24 -26.66
N PRO A 184 5.83 -25.59 -25.85
CA PRO A 184 5.16 -26.22 -24.72
C PRO A 184 4.20 -27.27 -25.27
N ARG A 185 4.07 -28.39 -24.55
CA ARG A 185 3.08 -29.42 -24.86
C ARG A 185 1.87 -29.19 -23.96
N CYS A 186 0.69 -29.11 -24.56
CA CYS A 186 -0.56 -29.14 -23.80
C CYS A 186 -0.87 -30.61 -23.43
N PRO A 187 -1.13 -30.94 -22.15
CA PRO A 187 -1.66 -32.24 -21.77
C PRO A 187 -2.99 -32.52 -22.49
N GLU A 188 -3.23 -33.75 -22.94
CA GLU A 188 -4.42 -34.08 -23.74
C GLU A 188 -5.73 -33.75 -23.00
N ALA A 189 -5.76 -33.94 -21.68
CA ALA A 189 -6.92 -33.62 -20.83
C ALA A 189 -7.32 -32.13 -20.83
N LEU A 190 -6.41 -31.22 -21.21
CA LEU A 190 -6.65 -29.77 -21.23
C LEU A 190 -6.84 -29.22 -22.64
N LYS A 191 -6.86 -30.08 -23.66
CA LYS A 191 -6.90 -29.67 -25.06
C LYS A 191 -8.19 -28.96 -25.43
N GLU A 192 -9.34 -29.45 -24.96
CA GLU A 192 -10.64 -28.81 -25.19
C GLU A 192 -10.70 -27.42 -24.56
N GLN A 193 -10.29 -27.29 -23.29
CA GLN A 193 -10.24 -25.99 -22.59
C GLN A 193 -9.32 -24.99 -23.29
N LEU A 194 -8.20 -25.45 -23.86
CA LEU A 194 -7.31 -24.61 -24.66
C LEU A 194 -7.99 -24.12 -25.94
N ILE A 195 -8.68 -25.02 -26.65
CA ILE A 195 -9.39 -24.67 -27.89
C ILE A 195 -10.49 -23.64 -27.59
N ASP A 196 -11.28 -23.83 -26.53
CA ASP A 196 -12.33 -22.89 -26.13
C ASP A 196 -11.75 -21.51 -25.82
N LYS A 197 -10.64 -21.47 -25.07
CA LYS A 197 -9.95 -20.21 -24.76
C LYS A 197 -9.40 -19.52 -26.01
N ILE A 198 -8.78 -20.28 -26.93
CA ILE A 198 -8.29 -19.75 -28.22
C ILE A 198 -9.45 -19.12 -28.98
N ASN A 199 -10.57 -19.85 -29.11
CA ASN A 199 -11.75 -19.38 -29.85
C ASN A 199 -12.38 -18.13 -29.22
N GLN A 200 -12.48 -18.09 -27.88
CA GLN A 200 -12.95 -16.92 -27.15
C GLN A 200 -12.07 -15.69 -27.43
N TYR A 201 -10.75 -15.85 -27.38
CA TYR A 201 -9.80 -14.75 -27.52
C TYR A 201 -9.67 -14.26 -28.99
N ILE A 202 -9.83 -15.17 -29.95
CA ILE A 202 -9.93 -14.82 -31.38
C ILE A 202 -11.23 -14.04 -31.64
N THR A 203 -12.35 -14.50 -31.07
CA THR A 203 -13.65 -13.83 -31.20
C THR A 203 -13.61 -12.41 -30.60
N ALA A 204 -12.96 -12.25 -29.45
CA ALA A 204 -12.74 -10.96 -28.80
C ALA A 204 -11.73 -10.05 -29.52
N ARG A 205 -11.09 -10.53 -30.59
CA ARG A 205 -10.00 -9.86 -31.32
C ARG A 205 -8.76 -9.55 -30.48
N TRP A 206 -8.67 -10.15 -29.29
CA TRP A 206 -7.46 -10.10 -28.46
C TRP A 206 -6.32 -10.85 -29.11
N TRP A 207 -6.64 -11.99 -29.73
CA TRP A 207 -5.70 -12.80 -30.51
C TRP A 207 -6.04 -12.77 -31.99
N ARG A 208 -4.99 -12.88 -32.80
CA ARG A 208 -5.10 -13.07 -34.25
C ARG A 208 -4.25 -14.26 -34.64
N GLN A 209 -4.84 -15.20 -35.37
CA GLN A 209 -4.08 -16.31 -35.92
C GLN A 209 -3.12 -15.79 -36.99
N MET A 210 -1.84 -16.11 -36.85
CA MET A 210 -0.79 -15.71 -37.77
C MET A 210 0.20 -16.85 -37.97
N SER A 211 0.74 -16.96 -39.18
CA SER A 211 1.92 -17.80 -39.45
C SER A 211 3.16 -16.94 -39.27
N THR A 212 3.89 -17.17 -38.19
CA THR A 212 5.13 -16.46 -37.90
C THR A 212 6.25 -17.46 -37.68
N GLN A 213 7.48 -17.06 -37.99
CA GLN A 213 8.65 -17.88 -37.64
C GLN A 213 8.94 -17.86 -36.13
N GLN A 214 8.33 -16.92 -35.40
CA GLN A 214 8.50 -16.75 -33.96
C GLN A 214 7.18 -16.39 -33.29
N ALA A 215 6.73 -17.22 -32.36
CA ALA A 215 5.58 -16.96 -31.51
C ALA A 215 5.95 -17.21 -30.04
N VAL A 216 5.31 -16.47 -29.13
CA VAL A 216 5.46 -16.75 -27.70
C VAL A 216 4.73 -18.06 -27.38
N PRO A 217 5.39 -19.02 -26.73
CA PRO A 217 4.74 -20.25 -26.33
C PRO A 217 3.63 -19.97 -25.30
N MET A 218 2.38 -20.24 -25.67
CA MET A 218 1.26 -20.17 -24.74
C MET A 218 1.21 -21.44 -23.89
N LEU A 219 1.18 -21.30 -22.56
CA LEU A 219 1.06 -22.41 -21.61
C LEU A 219 -0.35 -22.43 -21.02
N CYS A 220 -1.02 -23.59 -21.08
CA CYS A 220 -2.24 -23.83 -20.31
C CYS A 220 -1.86 -24.11 -18.86
N LEU A 221 -2.16 -23.17 -17.97
CA LEU A 221 -2.15 -23.42 -16.54
C LEU A 221 -3.59 -23.71 -16.12
N PRO A 222 -3.91 -24.90 -15.60
CA PRO A 222 -5.22 -25.13 -14.98
C PRO A 222 -5.37 -24.16 -13.80
N LYS A 223 -6.57 -23.59 -13.66
CA LYS A 223 -6.93 -22.79 -12.47
C LYS A 223 -7.19 -23.72 -11.29
#